data_AF-A0A540V1U3-F1
#
_entry.id   AF-A0A540V1U3-F1
#
_cell.length_a   1.000
_cell.length_b   1.000
_cell.length_c   1.000
_cell.angle_alpha   90.00
_cell.angle_beta   90.00
_cell.angle_gamma   90.00
#
_symmetry.space_group_name_H-M   'P 1'
#
loop_
_entity.id
_entity.type
_entity.pdbx_description
1 polymer ?
#
loop_
_entity_poly.entity_id
_entity_poly.type
_entity_poly.pdbx_seq_one_letter_code
_entity_poly.pdbx_strand_id
1 'polypeptide(L)'
;KRMGVDAVPHGFRSSFKDWARNRTAFADEVSELALAHVSTDATRAAYARDELLPQRAKLMQAWAKFLREGEPAGEVVGIGDAAR
;
A
#
# COMPACT_ATOMS: atom_id res chain seq x y z
N LYS A 1 23.07 11.03 5.56
CA LYS A 1 21.66 10.81 5.16
C LYS A 1 21.00 12.18 4.93
N ARG A 2 20.46 12.45 3.74
CA ARG A 2 19.96 13.80 3.34
C ARG A 2 18.66 14.24 4.04
N MET A 3 17.84 13.29 4.50
CA MET A 3 16.54 13.59 5.13
C MET A 3 16.51 13.38 6.66
N GLY A 4 17.63 13.02 7.30
CA GLY A 4 17.68 12.81 8.76
C GLY A 4 16.81 11.67 9.32
N VAL A 5 16.01 11.00 8.49
CA VAL A 5 15.15 9.87 8.84
C VAL A 5 15.84 8.54 8.63
N ASP A 6 15.51 7.56 9.45
CA ASP A 6 16.03 6.19 9.35
C ASP A 6 15.27 5.35 8.32
N ALA A 7 15.04 5.90 7.12
CA ALA A 7 14.36 5.23 6.02
C ALA A 7 15.32 5.03 4.84
N VAL A 8 15.34 3.82 4.27
CA VAL A 8 16.07 3.47 3.04
C VAL A 8 15.17 3.67 1.82
N PRO A 9 15.70 4.03 0.63
CA PRO A 9 14.88 4.21 -0.59
C PRO A 9 14.03 3.01 -0.98
N HIS A 10 14.46 1.79 -0.64
CA HIS A 10 13.69 0.55 -0.83
C HIS A 10 12.43 0.51 0.05
N GLY A 11 12.42 1.28 1.15
CA GLY A 11 11.29 1.38 2.07
C GLY A 11 10.03 1.94 1.43
N PHE A 12 10.11 2.83 0.44
CA PHE A 12 8.88 3.44 -0.12
C PHE A 12 8.04 2.45 -0.93
N ARG A 13 8.66 1.60 -1.76
CA ARG A 13 7.93 0.59 -2.54
C ARG A 13 7.42 -0.53 -1.64
N SER A 14 8.23 -0.99 -0.69
CA SER A 14 7.82 -1.98 0.30
C SER A 14 6.68 -1.47 1.18
N SER A 15 6.77 -0.26 1.72
CA SER A 15 5.69 0.34 2.52
C SER A 15 4.41 0.53 1.72
N PHE A 16 4.50 0.96 0.46
CA PHE A 16 3.32 1.02 -0.41
C PHE A 16 2.71 -0.37 -0.62
N LYS A 17 3.54 -1.39 -0.88
CA LYS A 17 3.08 -2.75 -1.12
C LYS A 17 2.43 -3.36 0.12
N ASP A 18 3.05 -3.22 1.29
CA ASP A 18 2.53 -3.70 2.56
C ASP A 18 1.21 -3.00 2.93
N TRP A 19 1.13 -1.68 2.71
CA TRP A 19 -0.11 -0.93 2.91
C TRP A 19 -1.21 -1.42 1.97
N ALA A 20 -0.92 -1.54 0.66
CA ALA A 20 -1.92 -1.98 -0.32
C ALA A 20 -2.46 -3.38 0.02
N ARG A 21 -1.58 -4.30 0.43
CA ARG A 21 -1.94 -5.68 0.77
C ARG A 21 -2.74 -5.80 2.07
N ASN A 22 -2.33 -5.07 3.10
CA ASN A 22 -2.84 -5.30 4.46
C ASN A 22 -3.96 -4.34 4.87
N ARG A 23 -4.07 -3.19 4.19
CA ARG A 23 -4.95 -2.08 4.62
C ARG A 23 -5.98 -1.68 3.57
N THR A 24 -6.06 -2.41 2.46
CA THR A 24 -7.03 -2.13 1.39
C THR A 24 -7.64 -3.42 0.87
N ALA A 25 -8.74 -3.29 0.12
CA ALA A 25 -9.38 -4.39 -0.60
C ALA A 25 -8.99 -4.43 -2.09
N PHE A 26 -8.00 -3.64 -2.52
CA PHE A 26 -7.54 -3.68 -3.91
C PHE A 26 -6.88 -5.02 -4.20
N ALA A 27 -7.14 -5.58 -5.39
CA ALA A 27 -6.50 -6.80 -5.82
C ALA A 27 -4.98 -6.61 -5.92
N ASP A 28 -4.23 -7.67 -5.58
CA ASP A 28 -2.77 -7.66 -5.56
C ASP A 28 -2.17 -7.18 -6.89
N GLU A 29 -2.75 -7.64 -8.01
CA GLU A 29 -2.37 -7.25 -9.37
C GLU A 29 -2.43 -5.74 -9.62
N VAL A 30 -3.38 -5.02 -9.02
CA VAL A 30 -3.49 -3.56 -9.16
C VAL A 30 -2.27 -2.87 -8.54
N SER A 31 -1.80 -3.36 -7.39
CA SER A 31 -0.62 -2.83 -6.72
C SER A 31 0.69 -3.18 -7.43
N GLU A 32 0.77 -4.38 -8.03
CA GLU A 32 1.92 -4.80 -8.85
C GLU A 32 2.05 -3.96 -10.12
N LEU A 33 0.93 -3.75 -10.83
CA LEU A 33 0.91 -2.88 -12.01
C LEU A 33 1.20 -1.40 -11.68
N ALA A 34 0.76 -0.93 -10.50
CA ALA A 34 1.13 0.41 -10.02
C ALA A 34 2.64 0.55 -9.75
N LEU A 35 3.31 -0.55 -9.35
CA LEU A 35 4.77 -0.62 -9.19
C LEU A 35 5.53 -0.86 -10.50
N ALA A 36 4.82 -0.99 -11.63
CA ALA A 36 5.37 -1.40 -12.92
C ALA A 36 6.08 -2.76 -12.86
N HIS A 37 5.61 -3.66 -11.99
CA HIS A 37 6.08 -5.03 -11.98
C HIS A 37 5.41 -5.82 -13.10
N VAL A 38 6.19 -6.70 -13.74
CA VAL A 38 5.71 -7.55 -14.83
C VAL A 38 5.02 -8.77 -14.22
N SER A 39 3.74 -8.97 -14.55
CA SER A 39 3.05 -10.21 -14.20
C SER A 39 3.62 -11.37 -15.02
N THR A 40 4.06 -12.44 -14.35
CA THR A 40 4.48 -13.68 -15.01
C THR A 40 3.30 -14.60 -15.36
N ASP A 41 2.08 -14.23 -14.97
CA ASP A 41 0.85 -14.99 -15.20
C ASP A 41 0.14 -14.47 -16.46
N ALA A 42 0.30 -15.21 -17.55
CA ALA A 42 -0.29 -14.89 -18.85
C ALA A 42 -1.83 -14.87 -18.83
N THR A 43 -2.47 -15.64 -17.95
CA THR A 43 -3.94 -15.63 -17.81
C THR A 43 -4.38 -14.31 -17.20
N ARG A 44 -3.73 -13.84 -16.12
CA ARG A 44 -4.05 -12.55 -15.50
C ARG A 44 -3.78 -11.38 -16.42
N ALA A 45 -2.64 -11.40 -17.12
CA ALA A 45 -2.31 -10.38 -18.13
C ALA A 45 -3.36 -10.28 -19.25
N ALA A 46 -4.00 -11.39 -19.62
CA ALA A 46 -5.08 -11.40 -20.63
C ALA A 46 -6.37 -10.72 -20.13
N TYR A 47 -6.66 -10.76 -18.82
CA TYR A 47 -7.81 -10.08 -18.22
C TYR A 47 -7.51 -8.60 -17.92
N ALA A 48 -6.26 -8.24 -17.65
CA ALA A 48 -5.80 -6.86 -17.43
C ALA A 48 -5.50 -6.10 -18.74
N ARG A 49 -6.33 -6.28 -19.78
CA ARG A 49 -6.11 -5.67 -21.11
C ARG A 49 -5.97 -4.15 -21.10
N ASP A 50 -6.58 -3.48 -20.13
CA ASP A 50 -6.51 -2.02 -19.94
C ASP A 50 -5.47 -1.62 -18.87
N GLU A 51 -4.58 -2.53 -18.50
CA GLU A 51 -3.63 -2.40 -17.39
C GLU A 51 -4.28 -2.01 -16.06
N LEU A 52 -5.59 -2.23 -15.91
CA LEU A 52 -6.38 -1.83 -14.75
C LEU A 52 -6.19 -0.34 -14.38
N LEU A 53 -6.04 0.53 -15.38
CA LEU A 53 -5.78 1.96 -15.18
C LEU A 53 -6.80 2.65 -14.24
N PRO A 54 -8.12 2.40 -14.35
CA PRO A 54 -9.09 2.99 -13.42
C PRO A 54 -8.88 2.56 -11.96
N GLN A 55 -8.54 1.29 -11.73
CA GLN A 55 -8.29 0.73 -10.40
C GLN A 55 -6.96 1.25 -9.84
N ARG A 56 -5.93 1.36 -10.68
CA ARG A 56 -4.63 1.98 -10.32
C ARG A 56 -4.82 3.43 -9.89
N ALA A 57 -5.62 4.21 -10.63
CA ALA A 57 -5.94 5.59 -10.26
C ALA A 57 -6.61 5.68 -8.87
N LYS A 58 -7.61 4.82 -8.61
CA LYS A 58 -8.27 4.75 -7.29
C LYS A 58 -7.30 4.35 -6.18
N LEU A 59 -6.43 3.36 -6.42
CA LEU A 59 -5.41 2.92 -5.46
C LEU A 59 -4.43 4.05 -5.13
N MET A 60 -3.95 4.78 -6.14
CA MET A 60 -3.05 5.92 -5.95
C MET A 60 -3.71 7.08 -5.19
N GLN A 61 -4.99 7.35 -5.44
CA GLN A 61 -5.75 8.35 -4.68
C GLN A 61 -5.89 7.95 -3.20
N ALA A 62 -6.21 6.67 -2.94
CA ALA A 62 -6.29 6.14 -1.59
C ALA A 62 -4.93 6.20 -0.87
N TRP A 63 -3.84 5.90 -1.58
CA TRP A 63 -2.48 6.01 -1.04
C TRP A 63 -2.14 7.45 -0.67
N ALA A 64 -2.45 8.40 -1.57
CA ALA A 64 -2.22 9.81 -1.33
C ALA A 64 -3.06 10.33 -0.15
N LYS A 65 -4.29 9.82 0.03
CA LYS A 65 -5.14 10.12 1.19
C LYS A 65 -4.51 9.62 2.48
N PHE A 66 -4.09 8.35 2.51
CA PHE A 66 -3.43 7.74 3.66
C PHE A 66 -2.18 8.52 4.09
N LEU A 67 -1.32 8.91 3.13
CA LEU A 67 -0.12 9.69 3.44
C LEU A 67 -0.42 11.09 4.00
N ARG A 68 -1.55 11.71 3.64
CA ARG A 68 -1.93 13.04 4.13
C ARG A 68 -2.56 12.99 5.52
N GLU A 69 -3.44 12.03 5.73
CA GLU A 69 -4.25 11.93 6.96
C GLU A 69 -3.52 11.17 8.07
N GLY A 70 -2.54 10.34 7.70
CA GLY A 70 -1.87 9.44 8.64
C GLY A 70 -2.82 8.37 9.17
N GLU A 71 -2.34 7.56 10.11
CA GLU A 71 -3.24 6.72 10.90
C GLU A 71 -3.81 7.54 12.07
N PRO A 72 -5.11 7.38 12.39
CA PRO A 72 -5.62 7.91 13.64
C PRO A 72 -4.77 7.34 14.77
N ALA A 73 -4.36 8.21 15.70
CA ALA A 73 -3.57 7.79 16.83
C ALA A 73 -4.31 6.65 17.55
N GLY A 74 -3.71 5.46 17.56
CA GLY A 74 -4.24 4.35 18.32
C GLY A 74 -4.20 4.69 19.80
N GLU A 75 -5.27 4.35 20.52
CA GLU A 75 -5.26 4.42 21.98
C GLU A 75 -4.26 3.39 22.51
N VAL A 76 -3.15 3.87 23.07
CA VAL A 76 -2.16 3.01 23.71
C VAL A 76 -2.71 2.59 25.06
N VAL A 77 -3.34 1.42 25.11
CA VAL A 77 -3.80 0.82 26.36
C VAL A 77 -2.64 0.04 26.99
N GLY A 78 -2.33 0.36 28.24
CA GLY A 78 -1.33 -0.38 29.01
C GLY A 78 -1.76 -1.84 29.16
N ILE A 79 -0.83 -2.77 28.94
CA ILE A 79 -1.08 -4.23 29.05
C ILE A 79 -1.53 -4.68 30.46
N GLY A 80 -1.62 -3.76 31.43
CA GLY A 80 -2.12 -3.98 32.80
C GLY A 80 -3.44 -3.29 33.17
N ASP A 81 -4.05 -2.46 32.32
CA ASP A 81 -5.23 -1.67 32.68
C ASP A 81 -6.58 -2.35 32.33
N ALA A 82 -6.54 -3.49 31.63
CA ALA A 82 -7.74 -4.25 31.25
C ALA A 82 -8.29 -5.16 32.37
N ALA A 83 -7.76 -5.06 33.58
CA ALA A 83 -8.17 -5.89 34.72
C ALA A 83 -8.30 -5.05 36.01
N ARG A 84 -9.37 -4.27 36.12
CA ARG A 84 -9.99 -3.86 37.39
C ARG A 84 -11.44 -3.44 37.19
#